data_AF-A0A654AKW9-F1
#
_entry.id   AF-A0A654AKW9-F1
#
_cell.length_a   1.000
_cell.length_b   1.000
_cell.length_c   1.000
_cell.angle_alpha   90.00
_cell.angle_beta   90.00
_cell.angle_gamma   90.00
#
_symmetry.space_group_name_H-M   'P 1'
#
loop_
_entity.id
_entity.type
_entity.pdbx_description
1 polymer ?
#
loop_
_entity_poly.entity_id
_entity_poly.type
_entity_poly.pdbx_seq_one_letter_code
_entity_poly.pdbx_strand_id
1 'polypeptide(L)'
;MTLNWNIDTAGTHAVLTTAASNIDAQNDAANGLGSALADVGATLGTGLVSQALTEYVEQSLALKLKFISGRSTAIVQGTNDALVAYVQADGIMAQQAQASAISAGNHAYDAGPPPHRAGHRPAQLG
;
A
#
# COMPACT_ATOMS: atom_id res chain seq x y z
N MET A 1 -22.71 -13.78 5.62
CA MET A 1 -22.07 -12.71 4.84
C MET A 1 -20.57 -12.84 5.08
N THR A 2 -19.86 -13.51 4.18
CA THR A 2 -18.41 -13.67 4.28
C THR A 2 -17.77 -12.37 3.78
N LEU A 3 -17.14 -11.64 4.70
CA LEU A 3 -16.28 -10.51 4.34
C LEU A 3 -15.08 -11.06 3.56
N ASN A 4 -15.13 -10.97 2.24
CA ASN A 4 -13.98 -11.27 1.41
C ASN A 4 -13.09 -10.02 1.37
N TRP A 5 -12.09 -9.98 2.23
CA TRP A 5 -11.05 -8.95 2.21
C TRP A 5 -10.12 -9.25 1.03
N ASN A 6 -10.50 -8.81 -0.17
CA ASN A 6 -9.69 -8.96 -1.37
C ASN A 6 -9.11 -7.59 -1.76
N ILE A 7 -7.88 -7.30 -1.33
CA ILE A 7 -7.13 -6.15 -1.84
C ILE A 7 -6.50 -6.55 -3.18
N ASP A 8 -6.76 -5.74 -4.21
CA ASP A 8 -6.06 -5.84 -5.49
C ASP A 8 -4.63 -5.30 -5.36
N THR A 9 -3.71 -6.18 -4.98
CA THR A 9 -2.30 -5.86 -4.76
C THR A 9 -1.61 -5.45 -6.05
N ALA A 10 -1.93 -6.10 -7.16
CA ALA A 10 -1.38 -5.79 -8.48
C ALA A 10 -1.84 -4.41 -8.97
N GLY A 11 -3.13 -4.11 -8.85
CA GLY A 11 -3.68 -2.79 -9.17
C GLY A 11 -3.09 -1.70 -8.27
N THR A 12 -2.97 -1.95 -6.97
CA THR A 12 -2.36 -0.99 -6.03
C THR A 12 -0.90 -0.71 -6.39
N HIS A 13 -0.12 -1.74 -6.72
CA HIS A 13 1.27 -1.57 -7.15
C HIS A 13 1.39 -0.79 -8.46
N ALA A 14 0.50 -1.01 -9.42
CA ALA A 14 0.46 -0.24 -10.67
C ALA A 14 0.16 1.26 -10.43
N VAL A 15 -0.79 1.56 -9.53
CA VAL A 15 -1.09 2.94 -9.11
C VAL A 15 0.12 3.58 -8.43
N LEU A 16 0.80 2.86 -7.53
CA LEU A 16 2.00 3.36 -6.86
C LEU A 16 3.15 3.63 -7.83
N THR A 17 3.35 2.75 -8.81
CA THR A 17 4.36 2.93 -9.87
C THR A 17 4.06 4.19 -10.69
N THR A 18 2.79 4.40 -11.04
CA THR A 18 2.34 5.60 -11.76
C THR A 18 2.54 6.85 -10.91
N ALA A 19 2.22 6.79 -9.62
CA ALA A 19 2.40 7.89 -8.69
C ALA A 19 3.89 8.27 -8.53
N ALA A 20 4.78 7.28 -8.42
CA ALA A 20 6.23 7.50 -8.39
C ALA A 20 6.72 8.20 -9.66
N SER A 21 6.30 7.73 -10.83
CA SER A 21 6.64 8.38 -12.11
C SER A 21 6.14 9.82 -12.21
N ASN A 22 4.94 10.11 -11.68
CA ASN A 22 4.41 11.47 -11.62
C ASN A 22 5.23 12.37 -10.69
N ILE A 23 5.76 11.84 -9.59
CA ILE A 23 6.66 12.56 -8.67
C ILE A 23 7.98 12.90 -9.37
N ASP A 24 8.54 11.96 -10.12
CA ASP A 24 9.76 12.21 -10.90
C ASP A 24 9.54 13.31 -11.94
N ALA A 25 8.44 13.22 -12.70
CA ALA A 25 8.06 14.27 -13.66
C ALA A 25 7.82 15.63 -12.98
N GLN A 26 7.26 15.65 -11.77
CA GLN A 26 7.10 16.87 -10.97
C GLN A 26 8.46 17.46 -10.58
N ASN A 27 9.41 16.63 -10.15
CA ASN A 27 10.76 17.07 -9.79
C ASN A 27 11.50 17.66 -11.00
N ASP A 28 11.37 17.03 -12.16
CA ASP A 28 11.95 17.54 -13.42
C ASP A 28 11.35 18.90 -13.81
N ALA A 29 10.02 19.04 -13.72
CA ALA A 29 9.36 20.31 -13.97
C ALA A 29 9.79 21.42 -12.99
N ALA A 30 9.99 21.07 -11.71
CA ALA A 30 10.51 22.00 -10.71
C ALA A 30 11.94 22.45 -11.01
N ASN A 31 12.81 21.54 -11.46
CA ASN A 31 14.16 21.87 -11.90
C ASN A 31 14.14 22.80 -13.13
N GLY A 32 13.29 22.51 -14.11
CA GLY A 32 13.11 23.36 -15.29
C GLY A 32 12.63 24.77 -14.95
N LEU A 33 11.72 24.89 -13.98
CA LEU A 33 11.29 26.19 -13.45
C LEU A 33 12.44 26.95 -12.79
N GLY A 34 13.28 26.26 -12.01
CA GLY A 34 14.48 26.84 -11.42
C GLY A 34 15.44 27.43 -12.46
N SER A 35 15.69 26.69 -13.55
CA SER A 35 16.50 27.18 -14.68
C SER A 35 15.87 28.40 -15.36
N ALA A 36 14.58 28.36 -15.66
CA ALA A 36 13.89 29.50 -16.28
C ALA A 36 13.94 30.76 -15.40
N LEU A 37 13.82 30.60 -14.08
CA LEU A 37 13.92 31.72 -13.14
C LEU A 37 15.33 32.29 -13.06
N ALA A 38 16.37 31.43 -13.14
CA ALA A 38 17.75 31.88 -13.20
C ALA A 38 18.03 32.71 -14.47
N ASP A 39 17.51 32.28 -15.62
CA ASP A 39 17.65 33.01 -16.89
C ASP A 39 16.94 34.38 -16.85
N VAL A 40 15.75 34.43 -16.24
CA VAL A 40 15.03 35.70 -16.01
C VAL A 40 15.84 36.60 -15.07
N GLY A 41 16.39 36.05 -13.98
CA GLY A 41 17.25 36.79 -13.05
C GLY A 41 18.49 37.39 -13.74
N ALA A 42 19.15 36.63 -14.62
CA ALA A 42 20.27 37.09 -15.41
C ALA A 42 19.87 38.22 -16.38
N THR A 43 18.68 38.12 -16.99
CA THR A 43 18.15 39.12 -17.92
C THR A 43 17.79 40.43 -17.20
N LEU A 44 17.24 40.35 -15.98
CA LEU A 44 16.84 41.52 -15.19
C LEU A 44 18.02 42.26 -14.53
N GLY A 45 19.20 41.64 -14.46
CA GLY A 45 20.39 42.23 -13.85
C GLY A 45 20.24 42.43 -12.33
N THR A 46 20.81 43.51 -11.78
CA THR A 46 20.86 43.76 -10.32
C THR A 46 19.81 44.76 -9.81
N GLY A 47 18.68 44.92 -10.51
CA GLY A 47 17.61 45.84 -10.13
C GLY A 47 16.71 45.33 -9.00
N LEU A 48 15.88 46.22 -8.43
CA LEU A 48 14.87 45.89 -7.41
C LEU A 48 13.93 44.74 -7.84
N VAL A 49 13.62 44.66 -9.13
CA VAL A 49 12.78 43.58 -9.69
C VAL A 49 13.49 42.22 -9.61
N SER A 50 14.80 42.19 -9.84
CA SER A 50 15.62 40.97 -9.71
C SER A 50 15.72 40.53 -8.25
N GLN A 51 15.92 41.48 -7.32
CA GLN A 51 15.90 41.19 -5.88
C GLN A 51 14.54 40.62 -5.44
N ALA A 52 13.43 41.26 -5.84
CA ALA A 52 12.09 40.78 -5.53
C ALA A 52 11.80 39.40 -6.12
N LEU A 53 12.29 39.12 -7.33
CA LEU A 53 12.18 37.80 -7.95
C LEU A 53 12.95 36.75 -7.15
N THR A 54 14.22 36.99 -6.84
CA THR A 54 15.04 36.09 -6.03
C THR A 54 14.39 35.81 -4.69
N GLU A 55 13.90 36.84 -4.02
CA GLU A 55 13.24 36.72 -2.71
C GLU A 55 11.95 35.90 -2.80
N TYR A 56 11.14 36.09 -3.85
CA TYR A 56 9.97 35.26 -4.11
C TYR A 56 10.32 33.78 -4.35
N VAL A 57 11.36 33.53 -5.15
CA VAL A 57 11.80 32.16 -5.46
C VAL A 57 12.27 31.44 -4.20
N GLU A 58 13.13 32.08 -3.41
CA GLU A 58 13.71 31.49 -2.20
C GLU A 58 12.68 31.33 -1.08
N GLN A 59 11.90 32.37 -0.79
CA GLN A 59 11.02 32.39 0.39
C GLN A 59 9.66 31.73 0.14
N SER A 60 9.18 31.66 -1.10
CA SER A 60 7.85 31.13 -1.41
C SER A 60 7.89 29.89 -2.28
N LEU A 61 8.56 29.95 -3.43
CA LEU A 61 8.41 28.93 -4.46
C LEU A 61 9.19 27.65 -4.12
N ALA A 62 10.48 27.78 -3.81
CA ALA A 62 11.37 26.65 -3.52
C ALA A 62 10.89 25.84 -2.31
N LEU A 63 10.47 26.53 -1.24
CA LEU A 63 9.95 25.88 -0.04
C LEU A 63 8.67 25.09 -0.31
N LYS A 64 7.73 25.66 -1.08
CA LYS A 64 6.47 24.97 -1.42
C LYS A 64 6.71 23.76 -2.31
N LEU A 65 7.60 23.88 -3.32
CA LEU A 65 7.96 22.76 -4.19
C LEU A 65 8.60 21.62 -3.40
N LYS A 66 9.55 21.95 -2.51
CA LYS A 66 10.17 20.96 -1.62
C LYS A 66 9.16 20.28 -0.69
N PHE A 67 8.22 21.04 -0.14
CA PHE A 67 7.17 20.50 0.72
C PHE A 67 6.23 19.54 -0.03
N ILE A 68 5.80 19.90 -1.25
CA ILE A 68 4.92 19.04 -2.04
C ILE A 68 5.67 17.77 -2.44
N SER A 69 6.88 17.88 -2.98
CA SER A 69 7.71 16.73 -3.37
C SER A 69 7.92 15.77 -2.20
N GLY A 70 8.32 16.28 -1.03
CA GLY A 70 8.51 15.47 0.17
C GLY A 70 7.23 14.75 0.64
N ARG A 71 6.08 15.43 0.58
CA ARG A 71 4.79 14.81 0.93
C ARG A 71 4.37 13.74 -0.07
N SER A 72 4.53 13.98 -1.36
CA SER A 72 4.19 12.99 -2.38
C SER A 72 5.02 11.72 -2.21
N THR A 73 6.33 11.85 -1.99
CA THR A 73 7.21 10.71 -1.71
C THR A 73 6.77 9.95 -0.46
N ALA A 74 6.50 10.66 0.65
CA ALA A 74 6.08 10.03 1.89
C ALA A 74 4.75 9.24 1.75
N ILE A 75 3.80 9.75 0.96
CA ILE A 75 2.52 9.08 0.70
C ILE A 75 2.73 7.79 -0.11
N VAL A 76 3.53 7.85 -1.18
CA VAL A 76 3.81 6.66 -2.00
C VAL A 76 4.55 5.60 -1.18
N GLN A 77 5.57 6.02 -0.43
CA GLN A 77 6.35 5.13 0.44
C GLN A 77 5.46 4.47 1.49
N GLY A 78 4.68 5.27 2.24
CA GLY A 78 3.82 4.75 3.30
C GLY A 78 2.72 3.82 2.78
N THR A 79 2.22 4.06 1.57
CA THR A 79 1.23 3.18 0.93
C THR A 79 1.86 1.87 0.47
N ASN A 80 3.08 1.92 -0.06
CA ASN A 80 3.83 0.71 -0.41
C ASN A 80 4.14 -0.14 0.84
N ASP A 81 4.57 0.50 1.93
CA ASP A 81 4.85 -0.19 3.20
C ASP A 81 3.58 -0.86 3.76
N ALA A 82 2.44 -0.16 3.71
CA ALA A 82 1.16 -0.72 4.13
C ALA A 82 0.74 -1.91 3.26
N LEU A 83 0.96 -1.84 1.93
CA LEU A 83 0.67 -2.93 1.01
C LEU A 83 1.53 -4.17 1.32
N VAL A 84 2.83 -3.99 1.56
CA VAL A 84 3.75 -5.07 1.94
C VAL A 84 3.32 -5.72 3.25
N ALA A 85 3.00 -4.91 4.27
CA ALA A 85 2.54 -5.41 5.56
C ALA A 85 1.24 -6.22 5.43
N TYR A 86 0.30 -5.76 4.59
CA TYR A 86 -0.93 -6.49 4.32
C TYR A 86 -0.67 -7.85 3.68
N VAL A 87 0.14 -7.91 2.61
CA VAL A 87 0.45 -9.18 1.92
C VAL A 87 1.16 -10.16 2.85
N GLN A 88 2.07 -9.68 3.70
CA GLN A 88 2.73 -10.52 4.70
C GLN A 88 1.74 -11.09 5.73
N ALA A 89 0.85 -10.25 6.26
CA ALA A 89 -0.17 -10.68 7.22
C ALA A 89 -1.12 -11.71 6.59
N ASP A 90 -1.54 -11.51 5.34
CA ASP A 90 -2.40 -12.44 4.61
C ASP A 90 -1.71 -13.80 4.42
N GLY A 91 -0.42 -13.81 4.04
CA GLY A 91 0.37 -15.03 3.94
C GLY A 91 0.47 -15.80 5.26
N ILE A 92 0.67 -15.10 6.38
CA ILE A 92 0.69 -15.72 7.72
C ILE A 92 -0.67 -16.31 8.07
N MET A 93 -1.76 -15.58 7.82
CA MET A 93 -3.12 -16.07 8.08
C MET A 93 -3.45 -17.29 7.22
N ALA A 94 -3.05 -17.31 5.95
CA ALA A 94 -3.23 -18.45 5.06
C ALA A 94 -2.48 -19.69 5.57
N GLN A 95 -1.23 -19.53 6.04
CA GLN A 95 -0.44 -20.61 6.63
C GLN A 95 -1.09 -21.15 7.92
N GLN A 96 -1.55 -20.26 8.80
CA GLN A 96 -2.23 -20.65 10.04
C GLN A 96 -3.57 -21.35 9.77
N ALA A 97 -4.33 -20.89 8.77
CA ALA A 97 -5.56 -21.54 8.34
C ALA A 97 -5.28 -22.93 7.77
N GLN A 98 -4.23 -23.09 6.95
CA GLN A 98 -3.82 -24.39 6.42
C GLN A 98 -3.40 -25.35 7.54
N ALA A 99 -2.56 -24.89 8.47
CA ALA A 99 -2.15 -25.70 9.62
C ALA A 99 -3.34 -26.12 10.49
N SER A 100 -4.29 -25.21 10.72
CA SER A 100 -5.52 -25.49 11.48
C SER A 100 -6.41 -26.49 10.74
N ALA A 101 -6.53 -26.37 9.42
CA ALA A 101 -7.30 -27.31 8.59
C ALA A 101 -6.71 -28.72 8.59
N ILE A 102 -5.37 -28.84 8.52
CA ILE A 102 -4.67 -30.13 8.63
C ILE A 102 -4.91 -30.75 10.02
N SER A 103 -4.77 -29.95 11.08
CA SER A 103 -5.03 -30.40 12.46
C SER A 103 -6.48 -30.87 12.65
N ALA A 104 -7.46 -30.06 12.23
CA ALA A 104 -8.87 -30.41 12.30
C ALA A 104 -9.23 -31.63 11.44
N GLY A 105 -8.61 -31.76 10.26
CA GLY A 105 -8.72 -32.94 9.40
C GLY A 105 -8.23 -34.20 10.13
N ASN A 106 -7.04 -34.15 10.75
CA ASN A 106 -6.50 -35.28 11.50
C ASN A 106 -7.37 -35.69 12.70
N HIS A 107 -8.00 -34.74 13.39
CA HIS A 107 -8.96 -35.06 14.46
C HIS A 107 -10.25 -35.73 13.96
N ALA A 108 -10.67 -35.49 12.71
CA ALA A 108 -11.83 -36.14 12.13
C ALA A 108 -11.59 -37.64 11.79
N TYR A 109 -10.34 -38.04 11.56
CA TYR A 109 -9.98 -39.46 11.34
C TYR A 109 -9.77 -40.25 12.63
N ASP A 110 -9.47 -39.58 13.75
CA ASP A 110 -9.25 -40.20 15.08
C ASP A 110 -10.55 -40.34 15.90
N ALA A 111 -11.61 -39.67 15.49
CA ALA A 111 -12.97 -39.96 15.93
C ALA A 111 -13.44 -41.25 15.23
N GLY A 112 -13.12 -42.40 15.84
CA GLY A 112 -13.46 -43.74 15.34
C GLY A 112 -14.94 -43.92 14.92
N PRO A 113 -15.26 -45.00 14.17
CA PRO A 113 -16.57 -45.17 13.55
C PRO A 113 -17.71 -44.99 14.56
N PRO A 114 -18.83 -44.35 14.15
CA PRO A 114 -19.94 -44.09 15.06
C PRO A 114 -20.39 -45.40 15.70
N PRO A 115 -20.64 -45.44 17.02
CA PRO A 115 -21.03 -46.67 17.68
C PRO A 115 -22.28 -47.23 17.00
N HIS A 116 -22.17 -48.45 16.46
CA HIS A 116 -23.30 -49.20 15.94
C HIS A 116 -24.37 -49.21 17.03
N ARG A 117 -25.48 -48.50 16.79
CA ARG A 117 -26.66 -48.51 17.64
C ARG A 117 -27.13 -49.96 17.72
N ALA A 118 -26.81 -50.63 18.82
CA ALA A 118 -27.19 -52.00 19.07
C ALA A 118 -28.70 -52.12 18.87
N GLY A 119 -29.11 -52.90 17.87
CA GLY A 119 -30.52 -53.10 17.54
C GLY A 119 -31.26 -53.61 18.77
N HIS A 120 -32.33 -52.90 19.14
CA HIS A 120 -33.36 -53.43 20.01
C HIS A 120 -33.88 -54.75 19.42
N ARG A 121 -33.62 -55.86 20.09
CA ARG A 121 -34.35 -57.11 19.85
C ARG A 121 -35.76 -56.93 20.42
N PRO A 122 -36.83 -57.13 19.63
CA PRO A 122 -38.17 -57.21 20.21
C PRO A 122 -38.28 -58.51 21.02
N ALA A 123 -38.79 -58.40 22.24
CA ALA A 123 -39.11 -59.54 23.08
C ALA A 123 -40.19 -60.38 22.40
N GLN A 124 -39.92 -61.68 22.24
CA GLN A 124 -40.93 -62.68 21.90
C GLN A 124 -41.87 -62.83 23.10
N LEU A 125 -43.16 -62.52 22.90
CA LEU A 125 -44.24 -62.97 23.79
C LEU A 125 -44.75 -64.30 23.21
N GLY A 126 -44.50 -65.38 23.96
CA GLY A 126 -45.25 -66.63 23.88
C GLY A 126 -46.27 -66.69 24.99
#